data_AF-A0A7C5N4D0-F1
#
_entry.id   AF-A0A7C5N4D0-F1
#
_cell.length_a   1.000
_cell.length_b   1.000
_cell.length_c   1.000
_cell.angle_alpha   90.00
_cell.angle_beta   90.00
_cell.angle_gamma   90.00
#
_symmetry.space_group_name_H-M   'P 1'
#
loop_
_entity.id
_entity.type
_entity.pdbx_description
1 polymer ?
#
loop_
_entity_poly.entity_id
_entity_poly.type
_entity_poly.pdbx_seq_one_letter_code
_entity_poly.pdbx_strand_id
1 'polypeptide(L)'
;RELDGEGTSYWWRSLARNKHCVTINLRTEEGRSLARSLALKSDVLIENFRPGTMERWGLGPEVFEAKHPALIYARISGYGQTGPYKDRPGYASVAEAIGGLRHLTGQPGQPPVRANVSLGDTLAGLHTVIGILAALHERGTSGAGQVIDTALYEAVFSVLEGVVPAHAGGGHVRQPSGPTISGVVPSNAFPCRGGRRVMIGANGRSLFVRLMRAIGRDDLAADPDLAENPGRVARAEELEAAITQWTETRTVGEVVDALVPVSVPCGPVYDVADMAADPHFIARGLFERVQGEVVPAIAPKLSRTPGRTEWTGRAVGADTDAVLRGQLGLSGEALEGLRSRGVI
;
A
#
# COMPACT_ATOMS: atom_id res chain seq x y z
N ARG A 1 0.08 19.51 -4.47
CA ARG A 1 -0.82 18.75 -3.56
C ARG A 1 -1.92 19.70 -3.17
N GLU A 2 -3.17 19.27 -3.17
CA GLU A 2 -4.27 20.09 -2.66
C GLU A 2 -4.11 20.28 -1.15
N LEU A 3 -4.36 21.50 -0.71
CA LEU A 3 -4.32 21.93 0.67
C LEU A 3 -5.74 22.27 1.11
N ASP A 4 -6.02 22.07 2.40
CA ASP A 4 -7.25 22.54 3.04
C ASP A 4 -7.20 24.06 3.32
N GLY A 5 -8.26 24.58 3.93
CA GLY A 5 -8.37 25.99 4.30
C GLY A 5 -7.34 26.46 5.34
N GLU A 6 -6.66 25.54 6.02
CA GLU A 6 -5.60 25.82 7.01
C GLU A 6 -4.19 25.66 6.41
N GLY A 7 -4.08 25.43 5.09
CA GLY A 7 -2.80 25.22 4.40
C GLY A 7 -2.18 23.83 4.65
N THR A 8 -2.93 22.90 5.24
CA THR A 8 -2.48 21.53 5.49
C THR A 8 -2.90 20.62 4.34
N SER A 9 -2.01 19.73 3.90
CA SER A 9 -2.35 18.80 2.82
C SER A 9 -3.39 17.77 3.26
N TYR A 10 -4.41 17.52 2.43
CA TYR A 10 -5.35 16.39 2.64
C TYR A 10 -4.64 15.04 2.78
N TRP A 11 -3.50 14.89 2.11
CA TRP A 11 -2.62 13.72 2.27
C TRP A 11 -2.12 13.56 3.71
N TRP A 12 -1.75 14.66 4.37
CA TRP A 12 -1.33 14.65 5.78
C TRP A 12 -2.53 14.39 6.70
N ARG A 13 -3.67 15.03 6.45
CA ARG A 13 -4.92 14.77 7.18
C ARG A 13 -5.28 13.29 7.20
N SER A 14 -5.02 12.59 6.09
CA SER A 14 -5.26 11.15 5.94
C SER A 14 -4.16 10.26 6.57
N LEU A 15 -2.88 10.53 6.34
CA LEU A 15 -1.80 9.62 6.79
C LEU A 15 -1.33 9.82 8.24
N ALA A 16 -1.61 10.99 8.84
CA ALA A 16 -1.20 11.31 10.21
C ALA A 16 -2.35 11.17 11.23
N ARG A 17 -3.42 10.46 10.85
CA ARG A 17 -4.55 10.13 11.74
C ARG A 17 -4.08 9.49 13.04
N ASN A 18 -4.71 9.88 14.14
CA ASN A 18 -4.45 9.40 15.51
C ASN A 18 -3.02 9.62 16.02
N LYS A 19 -2.16 10.36 15.31
CA LYS A 19 -0.80 10.67 15.77
C LYS A 19 -0.79 11.96 16.57
N HIS A 20 -0.01 11.98 17.65
CA HIS A 20 0.43 13.22 18.28
C HIS A 20 1.64 13.77 17.50
N CYS A 21 1.62 15.06 17.18
CA CYS A 21 2.67 15.73 16.41
C CYS A 21 3.54 16.59 17.32
N VAL A 22 4.82 16.22 17.41
CA VAL A 22 5.83 16.87 18.26
C VAL A 22 6.97 17.40 17.40
N THR A 23 7.45 18.60 17.70
CA THR A 23 8.60 19.23 17.06
C THR A 23 9.84 19.09 17.95
N ILE A 24 10.90 18.51 17.39
CA ILE A 24 12.22 18.42 18.02
C ILE A 24 13.29 18.63 16.95
N ASN A 25 14.21 19.55 17.19
CA ASN A 25 15.32 19.85 16.30
C ASN A 25 16.51 18.92 16.56
N LEU A 26 16.58 17.82 15.80
CA LEU A 26 17.64 16.81 15.89
C LEU A 26 19.03 17.29 15.44
N ARG A 27 19.18 18.53 14.95
CA ARG A 27 20.50 19.12 14.67
C ARG A 27 21.22 19.59 15.93
N THR A 28 20.49 19.75 17.03
CA THR A 28 21.03 20.18 18.33
C THR A 28 21.29 18.97 19.23
N GLU A 29 22.28 19.04 20.11
CA GLU A 29 22.51 18.00 21.12
C GLU A 29 21.32 17.87 22.07
N GLU A 30 20.75 19.00 22.51
CA GLU A 30 19.56 19.06 23.36
C GLU A 30 18.36 18.35 22.72
N GLY A 31 18.10 18.59 21.43
CA GLY A 31 17.02 17.91 20.70
C GLY A 31 17.25 16.42 20.55
N ARG A 32 18.50 16.00 20.27
CA ARG A 32 18.85 14.56 20.22
C ARG A 32 18.70 13.90 21.59
N SER A 33 19.03 14.60 22.67
CA SER A 33 18.80 14.14 24.04
C SER A 33 17.30 13.94 24.31
N LEU A 34 16.45 14.91 23.96
CA LEU A 34 14.99 14.78 24.11
C LEU A 34 14.43 13.60 23.32
N ALA A 35 14.82 13.45 22.05
CA ALA A 35 14.36 12.34 21.22
C ALA A 35 14.81 10.99 21.78
N ARG A 36 16.04 10.89 22.28
CA ARG A 36 16.55 9.69 22.97
C ARG A 36 15.73 9.38 24.21
N SER A 37 15.42 10.37 25.04
CA SER A 37 14.62 10.20 26.26
C SER A 37 13.21 9.73 25.95
N LEU A 38 12.59 10.21 24.86
CA LEU A 38 11.30 9.70 24.40
C LEU A 38 11.42 8.25 23.92
N ALA A 39 12.42 7.93 23.10
CA ALA A 39 12.64 6.56 22.60
C ALA A 39 12.88 5.55 23.72
N LEU A 40 13.55 5.93 24.81
CA LEU A 40 13.76 5.08 25.99
C LEU A 40 12.47 4.80 26.79
N LYS A 41 11.37 5.50 26.50
CA LYS A 41 10.04 5.27 27.10
C LYS A 41 9.06 4.63 26.12
N SER A 42 9.50 4.31 24.91
CA SER A 42 8.66 3.80 23.84
C SER A 42 8.87 2.30 23.64
N ASP A 43 7.81 1.60 23.27
CA ASP A 43 7.91 0.19 22.87
C ASP A 43 8.56 -0.01 21.50
N VAL A 44 8.30 0.93 20.58
CA VAL A 44 8.72 0.86 19.18
C VAL A 44 9.22 2.23 18.75
N LEU A 45 10.40 2.26 18.11
CA LEU A 45 10.93 3.41 17.41
C LEU A 45 10.91 3.13 15.90
N ILE A 46 10.31 4.01 15.11
CA ILE A 46 10.24 3.88 13.65
C ILE A 46 10.96 5.07 13.01
N GLU A 47 11.89 4.78 12.11
CA GLU A 47 12.62 5.79 11.36
C GLU A 47 12.79 5.40 9.88
N ASN A 48 12.89 6.40 9.01
CA ASN A 48 13.11 6.19 7.58
C ASN A 48 14.18 7.14 7.00
N PHE A 49 15.18 7.49 7.80
CA PHE A 49 16.30 8.29 7.34
C PHE A 49 17.24 7.44 6.47
N ARG A 50 18.12 8.12 5.73
CA ARG A 50 19.17 7.42 4.99
C ARG A 50 20.05 6.63 5.98
N PRO A 51 20.48 5.40 5.64
CA PRO A 51 21.38 4.62 6.47
C PRO A 51 22.57 5.43 7.00
N GLY A 52 22.93 5.19 8.26
CA GLY A 52 23.98 5.93 8.97
C GLY A 52 23.55 7.28 9.57
N THR A 53 22.36 7.81 9.25
CA THR A 53 21.93 9.12 9.78
C THR A 53 21.66 9.09 11.28
N MET A 54 20.93 8.08 11.75
CA MET A 54 20.62 7.92 13.17
C MET A 54 21.89 7.67 13.99
N GLU A 55 22.85 6.92 13.45
CA GLU A 55 24.16 6.67 14.04
C GLU A 55 24.96 7.97 14.21
N ARG A 56 25.03 8.82 13.18
CA ARG A 56 25.67 10.15 13.27
C ARG A 56 25.01 11.06 14.30
N TRP A 57 23.73 10.87 14.57
CA TRP A 57 23.02 11.56 15.64
C TRP A 57 23.13 10.87 17.01
N GLY A 58 23.84 9.75 17.11
CA GLY A 58 23.94 8.97 18.34
C GLY A 58 22.60 8.37 18.78
N LEU A 59 21.68 8.16 17.83
CA LEU A 59 20.35 7.57 17.97
C LEU A 59 20.23 6.25 17.18
N GLY A 60 21.35 5.62 16.83
CA GLY A 60 21.36 4.31 16.18
C GLY A 60 20.89 3.18 17.10
N PRO A 61 20.61 1.99 16.57
CA PRO A 61 20.06 0.87 17.35
C PRO A 61 20.95 0.41 18.51
N GLU A 62 22.27 0.32 18.31
CA GLU A 62 23.24 -0.13 19.32
C GLU A 62 23.18 0.67 20.63
N VAL A 63 22.86 1.97 20.52
CA VAL A 63 22.70 2.87 21.67
C VAL A 63 21.54 2.44 22.58
N PHE A 64 20.47 1.91 21.99
CA PHE A 64 19.27 1.52 22.71
C PHE A 64 19.32 0.08 23.17
N GLU A 65 20.02 -0.81 22.46
CA GLU A 65 20.23 -2.19 22.89
C GLU A 65 20.78 -2.28 24.32
N ALA A 66 21.73 -1.41 24.67
CA ALA A 66 22.32 -1.37 26.01
C ALA A 66 21.40 -0.76 27.09
N LYS A 67 20.50 0.16 26.72
CA LYS A 67 19.71 0.98 27.69
C LYS A 67 18.25 0.57 27.79
N HIS A 68 17.74 -0.04 26.73
CA HIS A 68 16.37 -0.50 26.57
C HIS A 68 16.37 -1.72 25.62
N PRO A 69 16.87 -2.89 26.07
CA PRO A 69 16.99 -4.10 25.24
C PRO A 69 15.65 -4.63 24.73
N ALA A 70 14.53 -4.21 25.32
CA ALA A 70 13.17 -4.53 24.89
C ALA A 70 12.63 -3.64 23.75
N LEU A 71 13.36 -2.58 23.36
CA LEU A 71 12.93 -1.66 22.30
C LEU A 71 12.93 -2.37 20.94
N ILE A 72 11.82 -2.26 20.20
CA ILE A 72 11.76 -2.68 18.81
C ILE A 72 12.14 -1.49 17.92
N TYR A 73 13.21 -1.62 17.14
CA TYR A 73 13.75 -0.54 16.33
C TYR A 73 13.48 -0.83 14.84
N ALA A 74 12.51 -0.15 14.24
CA ALA A 74 12.15 -0.32 12.84
C ALA A 74 12.79 0.75 11.96
N ARG A 75 13.46 0.30 10.89
CA ARG A 75 14.21 1.14 9.94
C ARG A 75 13.71 0.89 8.54
N ILE A 76 13.41 1.95 7.81
CA ILE A 76 12.87 1.88 6.46
C ILE A 76 13.78 2.66 5.51
N SER A 77 14.42 1.97 4.58
CA SER A 77 15.31 2.63 3.60
C SER A 77 15.10 2.08 2.19
N GLY A 78 15.64 2.78 1.17
CA GLY A 78 15.45 2.37 -0.22
C GLY A 78 15.95 0.96 -0.54
N TYR A 79 17.10 0.61 0.02
CA TYR A 79 17.89 -0.57 -0.32
C TYR A 79 18.30 -1.43 0.89
N GLY A 80 17.76 -1.15 2.08
CA GLY A 80 18.13 -1.80 3.33
C GLY A 80 19.32 -1.12 4.02
N GLN A 81 19.71 -1.62 5.20
CA GLN A 81 20.89 -1.16 5.93
C GLN A 81 22.19 -1.82 5.46
N THR A 82 22.10 -2.83 4.58
CA THR A 82 23.25 -3.63 4.12
C THR A 82 23.32 -3.73 2.59
N GLY A 83 24.40 -4.34 2.07
CA GLY A 83 24.60 -4.52 0.64
C GLY A 83 25.21 -3.29 -0.06
N PRO A 84 25.55 -3.42 -1.36
CA PRO A 84 26.32 -2.40 -2.09
C PRO A 84 25.52 -1.12 -2.36
N TYR A 85 24.19 -1.17 -2.24
CA TYR A 85 23.30 -0.04 -2.57
C TYR A 85 22.77 0.69 -1.34
N LYS A 86 23.15 0.29 -0.11
CA LYS A 86 22.64 0.88 1.14
C LYS A 86 22.75 2.40 1.21
N ASP A 87 23.82 2.98 0.65
CA ASP A 87 24.09 4.42 0.73
C ASP A 87 23.46 5.22 -0.44
N ARG A 88 22.76 4.55 -1.36
CA ARG A 88 22.07 5.22 -2.48
C ARG A 88 20.79 5.91 -1.99
N PRO A 89 20.41 7.06 -2.57
CA PRO A 89 19.11 7.66 -2.30
C PRO A 89 17.99 6.75 -2.82
N GLY A 90 16.95 6.54 -2.01
CA GLY A 90 15.79 5.72 -2.34
C GLY A 90 14.49 6.53 -2.34
N TYR A 91 13.65 6.29 -3.34
CA TYR A 91 12.25 6.72 -3.39
C TYR A 91 11.40 5.54 -3.89
N ALA A 92 10.13 5.47 -3.50
CA ALA A 92 9.21 4.41 -3.94
C ALA A 92 9.23 4.18 -5.45
N SER A 93 9.29 5.24 -6.26
CA SER A 93 9.33 5.11 -7.72
C SER A 93 10.54 4.34 -8.25
N VAL A 94 11.69 4.50 -7.60
CA VAL A 94 12.93 3.79 -7.94
C VAL A 94 12.87 2.36 -7.40
N ALA A 95 12.33 2.17 -6.20
CA ALA A 95 12.13 0.86 -5.60
C ALA A 95 11.17 -0.02 -6.43
N GLU A 96 10.08 0.54 -6.94
CA GLU A 96 9.15 -0.13 -7.87
C GLU A 96 9.84 -0.57 -9.17
N ALA A 97 10.82 0.21 -9.64
CA ALA A 97 11.57 -0.10 -10.85
C ALA A 97 12.58 -1.23 -10.61
N ILE A 98 13.45 -1.07 -9.60
CA ILE A 98 14.50 -2.05 -9.32
C ILE A 98 13.93 -3.35 -8.73
N GLY A 99 12.80 -3.28 -8.03
CA GLY A 99 12.03 -4.43 -7.55
C GLY A 99 11.22 -5.12 -8.66
N GLY A 100 11.33 -4.69 -9.93
CA GLY A 100 10.78 -5.37 -11.10
C GLY A 100 9.31 -5.07 -11.43
N LEU A 101 8.54 -4.50 -10.50
CA LEU A 101 7.09 -4.28 -10.68
C LEU A 101 6.77 -3.38 -11.87
N ARG A 102 7.56 -2.33 -12.12
CA ARG A 102 7.33 -1.44 -13.26
C ARG A 102 7.54 -2.13 -14.61
N HIS A 103 8.49 -3.06 -14.70
CA HIS A 103 8.71 -3.80 -15.96
C HIS A 103 7.45 -4.55 -16.38
N LEU A 104 6.70 -5.07 -15.42
CA LEU A 104 5.46 -5.84 -15.64
C LEU A 104 4.23 -4.95 -15.84
N THR A 105 4.31 -3.66 -15.54
CA THR A 105 3.16 -2.76 -15.53
C THR A 105 3.12 -1.93 -16.80
N GLY A 106 2.04 -2.07 -17.58
CA GLY A 106 1.81 -1.28 -18.79
C GLY A 106 1.61 -2.16 -20.02
N GLN A 107 1.71 -1.54 -21.20
CA GLN A 107 1.53 -2.21 -22.48
C GLN A 107 2.85 -2.74 -23.05
N PRO A 108 2.84 -3.89 -23.75
CA PRO A 108 4.00 -4.35 -24.51
C PRO A 108 4.56 -3.26 -25.44
N GLY A 109 5.88 -3.11 -25.48
CA GLY A 109 6.59 -2.16 -26.35
C GLY A 109 6.44 -0.68 -25.96
N GLN A 110 5.69 -0.36 -24.91
CA GLN A 110 5.54 1.00 -24.39
C GLN A 110 6.47 1.23 -23.19
N PRO A 111 6.80 2.50 -22.87
CA PRO A 111 7.51 2.82 -21.64
C PRO A 111 6.79 2.26 -20.40
N PRO A 112 7.51 1.73 -19.40
CA PRO A 112 6.93 1.29 -18.14
C PRO A 112 6.07 2.37 -17.48
N VAL A 113 4.88 2.01 -17.02
CA VAL A 113 4.00 2.95 -16.32
C VAL A 113 3.97 2.65 -14.82
N ARG A 114 3.40 3.57 -14.04
CA ARG A 114 3.20 3.40 -12.60
C ARG A 114 1.73 3.56 -12.25
N ALA A 115 1.30 2.89 -11.18
CA ALA A 115 0.08 3.27 -10.50
C ALA A 115 0.20 4.73 -10.02
N ASN A 116 -0.89 5.51 -10.14
CA ASN A 116 -0.92 6.91 -9.71
C ASN A 116 -1.13 7.05 -8.19
N VAL A 117 -0.39 6.25 -7.43
CA VAL A 117 -0.33 6.19 -5.96
C VAL A 117 1.09 5.77 -5.54
N SER A 118 1.43 5.90 -4.26
CA SER A 118 2.74 5.48 -3.74
C SER A 118 2.72 4.01 -3.29
N LEU A 119 2.68 3.09 -4.25
CA LEU A 119 2.55 1.66 -3.97
C LEU A 119 3.79 1.12 -3.26
N GLY A 120 5.00 1.48 -3.71
CA GLY A 120 6.24 1.05 -3.06
C GLY A 120 6.33 1.47 -1.58
N ASP A 121 5.95 2.71 -1.25
CA ASP A 121 5.90 3.18 0.15
C ASP A 121 4.86 2.40 0.97
N THR A 122 3.71 2.08 0.36
CA THR A 122 2.63 1.35 1.02
C THR A 122 3.06 -0.07 1.34
N LEU A 123 3.67 -0.76 0.37
CA LEU A 123 4.20 -2.12 0.55
C LEU A 123 5.28 -2.15 1.63
N ALA A 124 6.21 -1.19 1.62
CA ALA A 124 7.24 -1.10 2.65
C ALA A 124 6.62 -0.86 4.04
N GLY A 125 5.69 0.08 4.17
CA GLY A 125 4.99 0.34 5.43
C GLY A 125 4.24 -0.89 5.96
N LEU A 126 3.57 -1.65 5.10
CA LEU A 126 2.89 -2.90 5.48
C LEU A 126 3.89 -3.97 5.94
N HIS A 127 5.01 -4.16 5.22
CA HIS A 127 6.05 -5.10 5.63
C HIS A 127 6.68 -4.70 6.97
N THR A 128 6.93 -3.41 7.20
CA THR A 128 7.43 -2.93 8.48
C THR A 128 6.43 -3.18 9.61
N VAL A 129 5.14 -2.93 9.40
CA VAL A 129 4.11 -3.22 10.40
C VAL A 129 4.04 -4.72 10.70
N ILE A 130 4.10 -5.59 9.69
CA ILE A 130 4.15 -7.05 9.89
C ILE A 130 5.37 -7.43 10.73
N GLY A 131 6.55 -6.87 10.43
CA GLY A 131 7.76 -7.07 11.21
C GLY A 131 7.63 -6.61 12.67
N ILE A 132 7.01 -5.44 12.89
CA ILE A 132 6.75 -4.90 14.24
C ILE A 132 5.81 -5.81 15.01
N LEU A 133 4.72 -6.28 14.39
CA LEU A 133 3.77 -7.19 15.03
C LEU A 133 4.42 -8.53 15.39
N ALA A 134 5.26 -9.07 14.50
CA ALA A 134 6.02 -10.29 14.78
C ALA A 134 7.02 -10.09 15.93
N ALA A 135 7.75 -8.96 15.94
CA ALA A 135 8.68 -8.62 17.01
C ALA A 135 7.97 -8.40 18.36
N LEU A 136 6.80 -7.74 18.37
CA LEU A 136 5.98 -7.57 19.58
C LEU A 136 5.50 -8.92 20.13
N HIS A 137 5.12 -9.84 19.25
CA HIS A 137 4.71 -11.19 19.64
C HIS A 137 5.89 -11.99 20.22
N GLU A 138 7.05 -11.97 19.56
CA GLU A 138 8.29 -12.63 20.01
C GLU A 138 8.75 -12.07 21.36
N ARG A 139 8.74 -10.74 21.52
CA ARG A 139 9.07 -10.05 22.78
C ARG A 139 8.20 -10.49 23.95
N GLY A 140 6.96 -10.91 23.71
CA GLY A 140 6.10 -11.48 24.75
C GLY A 140 6.63 -12.78 25.35
N THR A 141 7.51 -13.48 24.62
CA THR A 141 8.17 -14.73 25.04
C THR A 141 9.59 -14.48 25.52
N SER A 142 10.39 -13.75 24.74
CA SER A 142 11.82 -13.52 25.03
C SER A 142 12.07 -12.38 26.01
N GLY A 143 11.15 -11.42 26.11
CA GLY A 143 11.37 -10.13 26.77
C GLY A 143 12.29 -9.16 26.00
N ALA A 144 12.80 -9.55 24.83
CA ALA A 144 13.77 -8.79 24.05
C ALA A 144 13.12 -8.09 22.84
N GLY A 145 13.66 -6.94 22.48
CA GLY A 145 13.36 -6.25 21.22
C GLY A 145 14.31 -6.71 20.12
N GLN A 146 14.17 -6.14 18.93
CA GLN A 146 15.06 -6.39 17.81
C GLN A 146 15.00 -5.26 16.79
N VAL A 147 15.99 -5.24 15.89
CA VAL A 147 16.00 -4.33 14.74
C VAL A 147 15.22 -4.95 13.59
N ILE A 148 14.31 -4.18 13.00
CA ILE A 148 13.60 -4.53 11.78
C ILE A 148 14.18 -3.65 10.66
N ASP A 149 14.85 -4.28 9.70
CA ASP A 149 15.35 -3.63 8.49
C ASP A 149 14.38 -3.88 7.34
N THR A 150 13.67 -2.83 6.89
CA THR A 150 12.79 -2.90 5.72
C THR A 150 13.39 -2.13 4.57
N ALA A 151 13.71 -2.84 3.47
CA ALA A 151 14.07 -2.22 2.21
C ALA A 151 12.83 -2.03 1.31
N LEU A 152 12.64 -0.83 0.75
CA LEU A 152 11.52 -0.56 -0.16
C LEU A 152 11.52 -1.52 -1.36
N TYR A 153 12.68 -1.78 -1.96
CA TYR A 153 12.75 -2.64 -3.14
C TYR A 153 12.45 -4.11 -2.82
N GLU A 154 12.78 -4.60 -1.62
CA GLU A 154 12.46 -5.96 -1.18
C GLU A 154 10.96 -6.12 -0.96
N ALA A 155 10.31 -5.09 -0.38
CA ALA A 155 8.86 -5.09 -0.24
C ALA A 155 8.14 -5.14 -1.60
N VAL A 156 8.67 -4.45 -2.62
CA VAL A 156 8.18 -4.57 -4.01
C VAL A 156 8.50 -5.94 -4.61
N PHE A 157 9.73 -6.42 -4.44
CA PHE A 157 10.18 -7.71 -4.97
C PHE A 157 9.33 -8.87 -4.44
N SER A 158 8.93 -8.81 -3.16
CA SER A 158 8.13 -9.85 -2.51
C SER A 158 6.81 -10.16 -3.23
N VAL A 159 6.18 -9.16 -3.84
CA VAL A 159 4.89 -9.30 -4.54
C VAL A 159 5.04 -9.70 -6.01
N LEU A 160 6.26 -9.98 -6.47
CA LEU A 160 6.47 -10.59 -7.79
C LEU A 160 6.06 -12.07 -7.83
N GLU A 161 5.89 -12.71 -6.67
CA GLU A 161 5.33 -14.05 -6.51
C GLU A 161 5.89 -15.07 -7.53
N GLY A 162 5.06 -15.51 -8.49
CA GLY A 162 5.39 -16.53 -9.49
C GLY A 162 6.36 -16.09 -10.58
N VAL A 163 6.70 -14.80 -10.69
CA VAL A 163 7.65 -14.29 -11.70
C VAL A 163 9.06 -14.82 -11.43
N VAL A 164 9.49 -14.79 -10.17
CA VAL A 164 10.83 -15.22 -9.75
C VAL A 164 11.05 -16.73 -10.01
N PRO A 165 10.19 -17.65 -9.53
CA PRO A 165 10.38 -19.09 -9.79
C PRO A 165 10.19 -19.45 -11.27
N ALA A 166 9.34 -18.74 -12.03
CA ALA A 166 9.20 -18.97 -13.47
C ALA A 166 10.51 -18.66 -14.23
N HIS A 167 11.21 -17.59 -13.83
CA HIS A 167 12.53 -17.30 -14.38
C HIS A 167 13.58 -18.31 -13.90
N ALA A 168 13.63 -18.60 -12.60
CA ALA A 168 14.63 -19.50 -12.02
C ALA A 168 14.52 -20.95 -12.55
N GLY A 169 13.31 -21.48 -12.68
CA GLY A 169 13.07 -22.86 -13.11
C GLY A 169 12.95 -23.02 -14.63
N GLY A 170 12.40 -22.02 -15.33
CA GLY A 170 12.05 -22.13 -16.74
C GLY A 170 12.75 -21.12 -17.67
N GLY A 171 13.61 -20.25 -17.14
CA GLY A 171 14.28 -19.21 -17.92
C GLY A 171 13.34 -18.11 -18.45
N HIS A 172 12.05 -18.13 -18.09
CA HIS A 172 11.06 -17.24 -18.65
C HIS A 172 11.14 -15.82 -18.05
N VAL A 173 11.28 -14.81 -18.89
CA VAL A 173 11.21 -13.40 -18.50
C VAL A 173 9.80 -12.88 -18.76
N ARG A 174 9.01 -12.71 -17.70
CA ARG A 174 7.62 -12.22 -17.83
C ARG A 174 7.61 -10.79 -18.37
N GLN A 175 6.77 -10.56 -19.37
CA GLN A 175 6.60 -9.27 -20.05
C GLN A 175 5.36 -8.52 -19.53
N PRO A 176 5.29 -7.18 -19.72
CA PRO A 176 4.06 -6.44 -19.51
C PRO A 176 2.93 -7.02 -20.37
N SER A 177 1.70 -7.04 -19.83
CA SER A 177 0.52 -7.68 -20.47
C SER A 177 -0.68 -6.75 -20.61
N GLY A 178 -0.49 -5.45 -20.38
CA GLY A 178 -1.57 -4.47 -20.45
C GLY A 178 -2.60 -4.70 -19.34
N PRO A 179 -3.90 -4.76 -19.69
CA PRO A 179 -4.99 -4.87 -18.70
C PRO A 179 -5.24 -6.28 -18.16
N THR A 180 -4.48 -7.30 -18.60
CA THR A 180 -4.65 -8.70 -18.18
C THR A 180 -3.39 -9.24 -17.50
N ILE A 181 -3.50 -10.42 -16.89
CA ILE A 181 -2.36 -11.23 -16.45
C ILE A 181 -2.04 -12.22 -17.58
N SER A 182 -0.78 -12.23 -18.05
CA SER A 182 -0.31 -13.18 -19.06
C SER A 182 -0.76 -14.62 -18.76
N GLY A 183 -1.47 -15.23 -19.70
CA GLY A 183 -1.94 -16.61 -19.58
C GLY A 183 -3.25 -16.80 -18.81
N VAL A 184 -3.98 -15.73 -18.45
CA VAL A 184 -5.26 -15.82 -17.73
C VAL A 184 -6.39 -15.32 -18.63
N VAL A 185 -7.10 -16.23 -19.33
CA VAL A 185 -8.07 -15.85 -20.36
C VAL A 185 -9.44 -16.53 -20.16
N PRO A 186 -10.56 -15.77 -20.22
CA PRO A 186 -10.65 -14.31 -20.29
C PRO A 186 -10.54 -13.66 -18.89
N SER A 187 -9.76 -12.58 -18.80
CA SER A 187 -9.66 -11.73 -17.60
C SER A 187 -9.18 -10.33 -18.00
N ASN A 188 -10.11 -9.43 -18.34
CA ASN A 188 -9.74 -8.15 -18.96
C ASN A 188 -10.78 -7.04 -18.69
N ALA A 189 -10.42 -5.79 -18.98
CA ALA A 189 -11.26 -4.61 -18.91
C ALA A 189 -11.85 -4.27 -20.29
N PHE A 190 -13.14 -4.57 -20.48
CA PHE A 190 -13.87 -4.44 -21.74
C PHE A 190 -14.59 -3.09 -21.85
N PRO A 191 -14.65 -2.47 -23.04
CA PRO A 191 -15.38 -1.22 -23.24
C PRO A 191 -16.89 -1.44 -23.15
N CYS A 192 -17.59 -0.41 -22.68
CA CYS A 192 -19.05 -0.38 -22.61
C CYS A 192 -19.58 0.90 -23.26
N ARG A 193 -20.87 0.90 -23.60
CA ARG A 193 -21.61 2.07 -24.06
C ARG A 193 -21.41 3.24 -23.08
N GLY A 194 -21.14 4.43 -23.62
CA GLY A 194 -20.86 5.62 -22.82
C GLY A 194 -19.39 5.78 -22.39
N GLY A 195 -18.46 5.00 -22.96
CA GLY A 195 -17.02 5.19 -22.77
C GLY A 195 -16.47 4.68 -21.44
N ARG A 196 -17.31 4.03 -20.62
CA ARG A 196 -16.90 3.34 -19.38
C ARG A 196 -16.36 1.94 -19.70
N ARG A 197 -15.73 1.30 -18.72
CA ARG A 197 -15.21 -0.07 -18.83
C ARG A 197 -15.73 -0.95 -17.70
N VAL A 198 -15.89 -2.24 -18.01
CA VAL A 198 -16.23 -3.30 -17.06
C VAL A 198 -15.08 -4.30 -17.00
N MET A 199 -14.63 -4.65 -15.80
CA MET A 199 -13.71 -5.76 -15.60
C MET A 199 -14.51 -7.06 -15.59
N ILE A 200 -14.08 -8.06 -16.36
CA ILE A 200 -14.68 -9.41 -16.36
C ILE A 200 -13.56 -10.42 -16.17
N GLY A 201 -13.71 -11.32 -15.20
CA GLY A 201 -12.80 -12.43 -14.94
C GLY A 201 -13.53 -13.78 -15.02
N ALA A 202 -13.20 -14.60 -16.01
CA ALA A 202 -13.83 -15.90 -16.23
C ALA A 202 -12.86 -16.97 -16.77
N ASN A 203 -11.60 -16.92 -16.33
CA ASN A 203 -10.55 -17.85 -16.79
C ASN A 203 -10.72 -19.30 -16.30
N GLY A 204 -11.49 -19.54 -15.24
CA GLY A 204 -11.84 -20.88 -14.79
C GLY A 204 -12.83 -21.54 -15.75
N ARG A 205 -12.67 -22.84 -16.03
CA ARG A 205 -13.48 -23.58 -17.03
C ARG A 205 -14.99 -23.36 -16.89
N SER A 206 -15.53 -23.49 -15.68
CA SER A 206 -16.97 -23.32 -15.45
C SER A 206 -17.44 -21.87 -15.60
N LEU A 207 -16.58 -20.90 -15.30
CA LEU A 207 -16.87 -19.47 -15.48
C LEU A 207 -16.83 -19.11 -16.96
N PHE A 208 -15.85 -19.62 -17.70
CA PHE A 208 -15.72 -19.43 -19.14
C PHE A 208 -16.98 -19.87 -19.88
N VAL A 209 -17.43 -21.11 -19.64
CA VAL A 209 -18.66 -21.64 -20.27
C VAL A 209 -19.87 -20.77 -19.94
N ARG A 210 -20.01 -20.33 -18.69
CA ARG A 210 -21.11 -19.46 -18.27
C ARG A 210 -21.06 -18.09 -18.95
N LEU A 211 -19.88 -17.48 -19.06
CA LEU A 211 -19.69 -16.21 -19.75
C LEU A 211 -20.05 -16.35 -21.23
N MET A 212 -19.49 -17.35 -21.93
CA MET A 212 -19.75 -17.56 -23.36
C MET A 212 -21.24 -17.76 -23.65
N ARG A 213 -21.94 -18.56 -22.82
CA ARG A 213 -23.40 -18.70 -22.92
C ARG A 213 -24.15 -17.39 -22.66
N ALA A 214 -23.76 -16.64 -21.62
CA ALA A 214 -24.40 -15.37 -21.29
C ALA A 214 -24.28 -14.32 -22.40
N ILE A 215 -23.19 -14.36 -23.18
CA ILE A 215 -22.98 -13.46 -24.32
C ILE A 215 -23.53 -14.01 -25.65
N GLY A 216 -24.21 -15.18 -25.64
CA GLY A 216 -24.81 -15.79 -26.83
C GLY A 216 -23.81 -16.52 -27.75
N ARG A 217 -22.67 -16.96 -27.21
CA ARG A 217 -21.62 -17.72 -27.91
C ARG A 217 -21.56 -19.16 -27.41
N ASP A 218 -22.67 -19.88 -27.50
CA ASP A 218 -22.74 -21.31 -27.16
C ASP A 218 -21.77 -22.17 -27.97
N ASP A 219 -21.44 -21.72 -29.19
CA ASP A 219 -20.41 -22.32 -30.05
C ASP A 219 -19.04 -22.32 -29.36
N LEU A 220 -18.61 -21.20 -28.79
CA LEU A 220 -17.34 -21.12 -28.04
C LEU A 220 -17.43 -21.81 -26.69
N ALA A 221 -18.60 -21.82 -26.07
CA ALA A 221 -18.83 -22.49 -24.78
C ALA A 221 -18.68 -24.01 -24.88
N ALA A 222 -19.05 -24.59 -26.03
CA ALA A 222 -19.04 -26.03 -26.30
C ALA A 222 -17.79 -26.52 -27.03
N ASP A 223 -16.91 -25.62 -27.47
CA ASP A 223 -15.71 -25.95 -28.22
C ASP A 223 -14.71 -26.75 -27.36
N PRO A 224 -14.35 -27.99 -27.76
CA PRO A 224 -13.43 -28.83 -26.99
C PRO A 224 -12.02 -28.22 -26.86
N ASP A 225 -11.58 -27.42 -27.84
CA ASP A 225 -10.27 -26.78 -27.81
C ASP A 225 -10.22 -25.62 -26.80
N LEU A 226 -11.37 -25.08 -26.41
CA LEU A 226 -11.51 -24.00 -25.41
C LEU A 226 -11.83 -24.51 -24.01
N ALA A 227 -11.95 -25.83 -23.82
CA ALA A 227 -12.27 -26.43 -22.53
C ALA A 227 -11.24 -26.07 -21.45
N GLU A 228 -9.95 -26.03 -21.82
CA GLU A 228 -8.85 -25.72 -20.92
C GLU A 228 -8.15 -24.40 -21.27
N ASN A 229 -7.49 -23.81 -20.27
CA ASN A 229 -6.92 -22.47 -20.39
C ASN A 229 -5.87 -22.31 -21.50
N PRO A 230 -4.96 -23.29 -21.75
CA PRO A 230 -3.98 -23.16 -22.84
C PRO A 230 -4.61 -22.92 -24.22
N GLY A 231 -5.73 -23.60 -24.53
CA GLY A 231 -6.44 -23.38 -25.79
C GLY A 231 -7.13 -22.01 -25.84
N ARG A 232 -7.67 -21.54 -24.71
CA ARG A 232 -8.20 -20.17 -24.59
C ARG A 232 -7.11 -19.10 -24.78
N VAL A 233 -5.91 -19.33 -24.26
CA VAL A 233 -4.76 -18.43 -24.45
C VAL A 233 -4.35 -18.37 -25.92
N ALA A 234 -4.32 -19.51 -26.61
CA ALA A 234 -4.01 -19.57 -28.03
C ALA A 234 -5.03 -18.81 -28.92
N ARG A 235 -6.27 -18.67 -28.44
CA ARG A 235 -7.37 -17.98 -29.14
C ARG A 235 -7.84 -16.72 -28.40
N ALA A 236 -6.95 -16.08 -27.64
CA ALA A 236 -7.31 -14.96 -26.77
C ALA A 236 -7.94 -13.80 -27.54
N GLU A 237 -7.39 -13.43 -28.70
CA GLU A 237 -7.90 -12.34 -29.54
C GLU A 237 -9.36 -12.57 -29.98
N GLU A 238 -9.70 -13.81 -30.36
CA GLU A 238 -11.06 -14.18 -30.74
C GLU A 238 -12.04 -14.06 -29.56
N LEU A 239 -11.63 -14.57 -28.39
CA LEU A 239 -12.44 -14.50 -27.18
C LEU A 239 -12.64 -13.06 -26.72
N GLU A 240 -11.58 -12.24 -26.77
CA GLU A 240 -11.65 -10.82 -26.43
C GLU A 240 -12.55 -10.04 -27.40
N ALA A 241 -12.48 -10.32 -28.71
CA ALA A 241 -13.35 -9.72 -29.69
C ALA A 241 -14.83 -10.08 -29.45
N ALA A 242 -15.14 -11.34 -29.16
CA ALA A 242 -16.49 -11.80 -28.86
C ALA A 242 -17.08 -11.11 -27.62
N ILE A 243 -16.30 -11.01 -26.54
CA ILE A 243 -16.73 -10.33 -25.31
C ILE A 243 -16.88 -8.82 -25.55
N THR A 244 -15.95 -8.21 -26.30
CA THR A 244 -15.99 -6.79 -26.65
C THR A 244 -17.24 -6.44 -27.44
N GLN A 245 -17.56 -7.21 -28.49
CA GLN A 245 -18.77 -6.99 -29.31
C GLN A 245 -20.05 -7.01 -28.48
N TRP A 246 -20.12 -7.87 -27.47
CA TRP A 246 -21.27 -7.94 -26.57
C TRP A 246 -21.30 -6.80 -25.55
N THR A 247 -20.15 -6.42 -24.99
CA THR A 247 -20.05 -5.38 -23.95
C THR A 247 -20.16 -3.96 -24.50
N GLU A 248 -19.61 -3.65 -25.67
CA GLU A 248 -19.54 -2.28 -26.22
C GLU A 248 -20.93 -1.69 -26.52
N THR A 249 -21.92 -2.55 -26.77
CA THR A 249 -23.31 -2.16 -27.04
C THR A 249 -24.14 -1.95 -25.77
N ARG A 250 -23.59 -2.26 -24.59
CA ARG A 250 -24.27 -2.26 -23.28
C ARG A 250 -23.64 -1.29 -22.30
N THR A 251 -24.42 -0.77 -21.36
CA THR A 251 -23.86 -0.05 -20.20
C THR A 251 -23.21 -1.03 -19.23
N VAL A 252 -22.35 -0.52 -18.33
CA VAL A 252 -21.74 -1.34 -17.29
C VAL A 252 -22.78 -2.01 -16.41
N GLY A 253 -23.87 -1.31 -16.06
CA GLY A 253 -24.98 -1.87 -15.28
C GLY A 253 -25.65 -3.05 -16.00
N GLU A 254 -26.00 -2.89 -17.28
CA GLU A 254 -26.58 -3.96 -18.09
C GLU A 254 -25.66 -5.20 -18.18
N VAL A 255 -24.34 -4.99 -18.25
CA VAL A 255 -23.37 -6.10 -18.23
C VAL A 255 -23.36 -6.80 -16.87
N VAL A 256 -23.27 -6.04 -15.78
CA VAL A 256 -23.24 -6.58 -14.41
C VAL A 256 -24.53 -7.35 -14.11
N ASP A 257 -25.69 -6.79 -14.45
CA ASP A 257 -27.00 -7.41 -14.24
C ASP A 257 -27.17 -8.73 -15.01
N ALA A 258 -26.50 -8.87 -16.16
CA ALA A 258 -26.51 -10.11 -16.94
C ALA A 258 -25.53 -11.17 -16.41
N LEU A 259 -24.35 -10.76 -15.91
CA LEU A 259 -23.27 -11.68 -15.55
C LEU A 259 -23.28 -12.12 -14.07
N VAL A 260 -23.71 -11.25 -13.15
CA VAL A 260 -23.77 -11.57 -11.72
C VAL A 260 -24.72 -12.75 -11.41
N PRO A 261 -25.94 -12.84 -11.98
CA PRO A 261 -26.85 -13.96 -11.70
C PRO A 261 -26.31 -15.33 -12.12
N VAL A 262 -25.46 -15.37 -13.16
CA VAL A 262 -24.77 -16.59 -13.60
C VAL A 262 -23.44 -16.82 -12.88
N SER A 263 -23.13 -16.01 -11.86
CA SER A 263 -21.91 -16.05 -11.05
C SER A 263 -20.63 -15.87 -11.86
N VAL A 264 -20.65 -15.04 -12.90
CA VAL A 264 -19.43 -14.60 -13.59
C VAL A 264 -18.90 -13.35 -12.87
N PRO A 265 -17.69 -13.38 -12.28
CA PRO A 265 -17.07 -12.22 -11.66
C PRO A 265 -16.92 -11.06 -12.64
N CYS A 266 -17.58 -9.95 -12.32
CA CYS A 266 -17.46 -8.72 -13.07
C CYS A 266 -17.69 -7.50 -12.17
N GLY A 267 -17.24 -6.34 -12.62
CA GLY A 267 -17.48 -5.10 -11.91
C GLY A 267 -17.05 -3.85 -12.68
N PRO A 268 -17.60 -2.69 -12.34
CA PRO A 268 -17.21 -1.42 -12.93
C PRO A 268 -15.76 -1.04 -12.61
N VAL A 269 -15.11 -0.32 -13.51
CA VAL A 269 -13.88 0.43 -13.20
C VAL A 269 -14.28 1.77 -12.58
N TYR A 270 -14.13 1.88 -11.26
CA TYR A 270 -14.53 3.06 -10.48
C TYR A 270 -13.45 4.15 -10.41
N ASP A 271 -13.89 5.40 -10.45
CA ASP A 271 -13.17 6.55 -9.88
C ASP A 271 -13.63 6.83 -8.43
N VAL A 272 -13.08 7.88 -7.80
CA VAL A 272 -13.42 8.22 -6.41
C VAL A 272 -14.86 8.72 -6.24
N ALA A 273 -15.46 9.33 -7.26
CA ALA A 273 -16.84 9.81 -7.20
C ALA A 273 -17.82 8.63 -7.27
N ASP A 274 -17.55 7.66 -8.14
CA ASP A 274 -18.31 6.40 -8.17
C ASP A 274 -18.26 5.70 -6.81
N MET A 275 -17.05 5.56 -6.22
CA MET A 275 -16.88 4.93 -4.91
C MET A 275 -17.66 5.66 -3.81
N ALA A 276 -17.66 6.99 -3.82
CA ALA A 276 -18.37 7.81 -2.81
C ALA A 276 -19.90 7.67 -2.89
N ALA A 277 -20.43 7.37 -4.09
CA ALA A 277 -21.86 7.17 -4.32
C ALA A 277 -22.29 5.70 -4.21
N ASP A 278 -21.36 4.75 -4.23
CA ASP A 278 -21.66 3.31 -4.27
C ASP A 278 -22.30 2.80 -2.96
N PRO A 279 -23.46 2.11 -3.02
CA PRO A 279 -24.15 1.61 -1.84
C PRO A 279 -23.32 0.63 -1.00
N HIS A 280 -22.46 -0.18 -1.62
CA HIS A 280 -21.62 -1.13 -0.91
C HIS A 280 -20.50 -0.43 -0.16
N PHE A 281 -19.83 0.56 -0.78
CA PHE A 281 -18.81 1.37 -0.11
C PHE A 281 -19.38 2.14 1.09
N ILE A 282 -20.58 2.71 0.93
CA ILE A 282 -21.32 3.40 2.01
C ILE A 282 -21.70 2.40 3.12
N ALA A 283 -22.32 1.26 2.79
CA ALA A 283 -22.73 0.25 3.77
C ALA A 283 -21.53 -0.37 4.50
N ARG A 284 -20.38 -0.48 3.82
CA ARG A 284 -19.10 -0.90 4.41
C ARG A 284 -18.39 0.22 5.15
N GLY A 285 -18.92 1.43 5.19
CA GLY A 285 -18.38 2.56 5.95
C GLY A 285 -16.94 2.86 5.59
N LEU A 286 -16.59 2.84 4.30
CA LEU A 286 -15.21 3.02 3.83
C LEU A 286 -14.74 4.48 3.85
N PHE A 287 -15.65 5.41 4.13
CA PHE A 287 -15.39 6.84 4.25
C PHE A 287 -15.69 7.28 5.70
N GLU A 288 -14.65 7.43 6.51
CA GLU A 288 -14.76 7.95 7.87
C GLU A 288 -14.83 9.48 7.83
N ARG A 289 -15.79 10.05 8.56
CA ARG A 289 -16.00 11.50 8.63
C ARG A 289 -15.57 11.99 10.01
N VAL A 290 -14.49 12.76 10.08
CA VAL A 290 -13.84 13.17 11.34
C VAL A 290 -13.44 14.63 11.25
N GLN A 291 -13.86 15.46 12.21
CA GLN A 291 -13.54 16.90 12.25
C GLN A 291 -13.91 17.66 10.96
N GLY A 292 -15.00 17.26 10.30
CA GLY A 292 -15.44 17.86 9.04
C GLY A 292 -14.75 17.30 7.78
N GLU A 293 -13.69 16.51 7.94
CA GLU A 293 -12.95 15.88 6.86
C GLU A 293 -13.48 14.47 6.54
N VAL A 294 -13.29 14.03 5.30
CA VAL A 294 -13.55 12.64 4.88
C VAL A 294 -12.22 11.95 4.61
N VAL A 295 -11.97 10.83 5.28
CA VAL A 295 -10.75 10.04 5.14
C VAL A 295 -11.06 8.56 4.91
N PRO A 296 -10.18 7.79 4.25
CA PRO A 296 -10.38 6.35 4.10
C PRO A 296 -10.45 5.65 5.46
N ALA A 297 -11.48 4.83 5.67
CA ALA A 297 -11.65 4.07 6.91
C ALA A 297 -10.51 3.09 7.17
N ILE A 298 -10.30 2.72 8.44
CA ILE A 298 -9.27 1.73 8.80
C ILE A 298 -9.71 0.32 8.37
N ALA A 299 -8.79 -0.41 7.73
CA ALA A 299 -8.97 -1.80 7.30
C ALA A 299 -7.80 -2.69 7.77
N PRO A 300 -8.02 -4.00 8.00
CA PRO A 300 -9.30 -4.71 7.95
C PRO A 300 -10.21 -4.39 9.14
N LYS A 301 -11.50 -4.77 9.06
CA LYS A 301 -12.43 -4.64 10.18
C LYS A 301 -12.26 -5.82 11.14
N LEU A 302 -11.89 -5.54 12.38
CA LEU A 302 -11.79 -6.53 13.45
C LEU A 302 -13.10 -6.58 14.25
N SER A 303 -13.63 -7.77 14.51
CA SER A 303 -14.93 -7.95 15.17
C SER A 303 -14.96 -7.50 16.64
N ARG A 304 -13.83 -7.63 17.37
CA ARG A 304 -13.73 -7.28 18.79
C ARG A 304 -13.06 -5.93 19.05
N THR A 305 -12.12 -5.54 18.19
CA THR A 305 -11.27 -4.34 18.38
C THR A 305 -11.14 -3.56 17.07
N PRO A 306 -12.25 -3.02 16.53
CA PRO A 306 -12.22 -2.29 15.26
C PRO A 306 -11.32 -1.05 15.37
N GLY A 307 -10.52 -0.80 14.33
CA GLY A 307 -9.81 0.47 14.19
C GLY A 307 -10.79 1.63 14.00
N ARG A 308 -10.40 2.80 14.48
CA ARG A 308 -11.15 4.06 14.31
C ARG A 308 -10.20 5.23 14.13
N THR A 309 -10.60 6.25 13.37
CA THR A 309 -9.95 7.56 13.38
C THR A 309 -10.61 8.45 14.45
N GLU A 310 -9.83 8.84 15.45
CA GLU A 310 -10.25 9.78 16.50
C GLU A 310 -10.00 11.23 16.07
N TRP A 311 -8.88 11.48 15.40
CA TRP A 311 -8.56 12.78 14.81
C TRP A 311 -7.77 12.61 13.51
N THR A 312 -7.92 13.60 12.62
CA THR A 312 -7.13 13.69 11.39
C THR A 312 -5.70 14.16 11.68
N GLY A 313 -4.82 14.11 10.68
CA GLY A 313 -3.47 14.68 10.81
C GLY A 313 -3.48 16.09 11.42
N ARG A 314 -2.85 16.23 12.59
CA ARG A 314 -2.80 17.50 13.36
C ARG A 314 -1.72 18.43 12.79
N ALA A 315 -1.80 19.71 13.10
CA ALA A 315 -0.78 20.68 12.72
C ALA A 315 0.60 20.31 13.31
N VAL A 316 1.66 20.77 12.65
CA VAL A 316 3.04 20.55 13.11
C VAL A 316 3.23 21.14 14.51
N GLY A 317 3.69 20.31 15.45
CA GLY A 317 3.97 20.73 16.83
C GLY A 317 2.73 20.90 17.72
N ALA A 318 1.54 20.52 17.24
CA ALA A 318 0.29 20.69 17.97
C ALA A 318 0.21 19.90 19.29
N ASP A 319 1.13 18.96 19.54
CA ASP A 319 1.18 18.13 20.75
C ASP A 319 2.50 18.28 21.53
N THR A 320 3.42 19.14 21.08
CA THR A 320 4.78 19.24 21.64
C THR A 320 4.77 19.42 23.15
N ASP A 321 4.04 20.42 23.66
CA ASP A 321 3.94 20.68 25.09
C ASP A 321 3.32 19.50 25.85
N ALA A 322 2.18 18.99 25.39
CA ALA A 322 1.44 17.93 26.08
C ALA A 322 2.28 16.64 26.18
N VAL A 323 2.94 16.25 25.10
CA VAL A 323 3.78 15.04 25.07
C VAL A 323 5.03 15.22 25.92
N LEU A 324 5.75 16.34 25.81
CA LEU A 324 6.98 16.54 26.57
C LEU A 324 6.72 16.70 28.07
N ARG A 325 5.61 17.33 28.48
CA ARG A 325 5.19 17.33 29.89
C ARG A 325 4.82 15.93 30.37
N GLY A 326 3.94 15.24 29.64
CA GLY A 326 3.42 13.94 30.07
C GLY A 326 4.47 12.83 30.07
N GLN A 327 5.31 12.78 29.04
CA GLN A 327 6.29 11.70 28.86
C GLN A 327 7.61 12.02 29.55
N LEU A 328 8.07 13.27 29.59
CA LEU A 328 9.39 13.61 30.16
C LEU A 328 9.33 14.42 31.45
N GLY A 329 8.15 14.86 31.88
CA GLY A 329 7.99 15.63 33.12
C GLY A 329 8.56 17.06 33.03
N LEU A 330 8.70 17.62 31.82
CA LEU A 330 9.25 18.96 31.66
C LEU A 330 8.30 20.02 32.23
N SER A 331 8.84 21.01 32.94
CA SER A 331 8.08 22.16 33.44
C SER A 331 7.72 23.12 32.29
N GLY A 332 6.78 24.05 32.55
CA GLY A 332 6.48 25.15 31.61
C GLY A 332 7.74 25.96 31.27
N GLU A 333 8.52 26.32 32.27
CA GLU A 333 9.78 27.06 32.12
C GLU A 333 10.81 26.30 31.26
N ALA A 334 10.95 24.99 31.46
CA ALA A 334 11.85 24.17 30.65
C ALA A 334 11.43 24.16 29.16
N LEU A 335 10.13 24.07 28.88
CA LEU A 335 9.58 24.10 27.53
C LEU A 335 9.75 25.47 26.86
N GLU A 336 9.50 26.55 27.59
CA GLU A 336 9.75 27.90 27.10
C GLU A 336 11.22 28.11 26.76
N GLY A 337 12.13 27.63 27.62
CA GLY A 337 13.56 27.66 27.35
C GLY A 337 13.97 26.85 26.11
N LEU A 338 13.40 25.66 25.92
CA LEU A 338 13.66 24.86 24.71
C LEU A 338 13.18 25.57 23.43
N ARG A 339 12.00 26.21 23.50
CA ARG A 339 11.42 26.95 22.38
C ARG A 339 12.25 28.20 22.04
N SER A 340 12.68 28.95 23.04
CA SER A 340 13.49 30.16 22.82
C SER A 340 14.84 29.86 22.16
N ARG A 341 15.37 28.64 22.35
CA ARG A 341 16.60 28.14 21.69
C ARG A 341 16.34 27.43 20.35
N GLY A 342 15.09 27.31 19.91
CA GLY A 342 14.72 26.60 18.67
C GLY A 342 14.99 25.09 18.72
N VAL A 343 14.92 24.50 19.91
CA VAL A 343 15.03 23.04 20.11
C VAL A 343 13.68 22.36 19.85
N ILE A 344 12.57 23.02 20.18
CA ILE A 344 11.19 22.54 19.97
C ILE A 344 10.34 23.59 19.27
#